data_AF-A0A5R8NMQ7-F1
#
_entry.id   AF-A0A5R8NMQ7-F1
#
_cell.length_a   1.000
_cell.length_b   1.000
_cell.length_c   1.000
_cell.angle_alpha   90.00
_cell.angle_beta   90.00
_cell.angle_gamma   90.00
#
_symmetry.space_group_name_H-M   'P 1'
#
loop_
_entity.id
_entity.type
_entity.pdbx_description
1 polymer ?
#
loop_
_entity_poly.entity_id
_entity_poly.type
_entity_poly.pdbx_seq_one_letter_code
_entity_poly.pdbx_strand_id
1 'polypeptide(L)'
;MLLTITTTARPATDLGFLLHKHPERVQEFGQSFGTATVFYPEAGGERCTAALMLEVDPIALARSRGKGSPDFSLSQYVNDRPYAASSLLAVALADVFRTARAGRCGARPELPGTALPLELRLPALPCRGGPDLARRLFEPLGWEVAAQPIVLDAGFPEWGESRYVRLTLSGSARLADALNHLYVLLPVLDDGKHYWIAPDEVDKLIRAGEGWLHGHPERGLITRRYLGRRSTLTRTALARLAELGDETEEQLEPAVEEDAPAGINAADEAATEAATEAATEAATEAATEAPAAEGRDARPQTGVDAAQDAVPEESAAQDAVPAEGAAQDDVPQEGPGAEEPGGAGGVPKGRPLSARRREAVLARLEQLGAASVIDLGCGHGELVGALLARPRFAKVGGMDVSSMALTIAARKLRLDRMPDSRRARLTLFQGALTYTDKRLSGYDAAVLMEVIEHVDPPRLAALERVVFAHARPAHVLVTTPNIEHNVRYEFLTGLRHPDHRFEWTRAEFAAWATRVAGEHGYQVGFEPVGDDDPEVGPPTQMG
;
A
#
# COMPACT_ATOMS: atom_id res chain seq x y z
N MET A 1 -20.53 -3.31 0.26
CA MET A 1 -20.12 -2.39 -0.85
C MET A 1 -20.93 -2.67 -2.10
N LEU A 2 -21.11 -1.68 -2.98
CA LEU A 2 -21.90 -1.83 -4.20
C LEU A 2 -21.21 -1.13 -5.40
N LEU A 3 -21.14 -1.84 -6.53
CA LEU A 3 -20.93 -1.30 -7.87
C LEU A 3 -22.14 -1.67 -8.72
N THR A 4 -22.71 -0.70 -9.44
CA THR A 4 -23.68 -0.99 -10.51
C THR A 4 -23.12 -0.61 -11.87
N ILE A 5 -23.37 -1.45 -12.87
CA ILE A 5 -22.99 -1.26 -14.26
C ILE A 5 -24.27 -1.26 -15.07
N THR A 6 -24.61 -0.14 -15.67
CA THR A 6 -25.83 0.03 -16.48
C THR A 6 -25.46 0.29 -17.92
N THR A 7 -26.25 -0.26 -18.86
CA THR A 7 -26.19 0.10 -20.27
C THR A 7 -27.59 0.26 -20.86
N THR A 8 -27.68 1.07 -21.91
CA THR A 8 -28.85 1.27 -22.76
C THR A 8 -28.58 0.86 -24.22
N ALA A 9 -27.45 0.20 -24.49
CA ALA A 9 -27.21 -0.47 -25.77
C ALA A 9 -28.36 -1.44 -26.07
N ARG A 10 -28.75 -1.65 -27.33
CA ARG A 10 -29.88 -2.52 -27.67
C ARG A 10 -29.40 -3.81 -28.35
N PRO A 11 -29.79 -5.00 -27.87
CA PRO A 11 -30.58 -5.23 -26.64
C PRO A 11 -29.73 -5.08 -25.36
N ALA A 12 -30.23 -4.38 -24.34
CA ALA A 12 -29.43 -4.05 -23.16
C ALA A 12 -29.07 -5.28 -22.32
N THR A 13 -29.87 -6.34 -22.42
CA THR A 13 -29.60 -7.66 -21.83
C THR A 13 -28.29 -8.29 -22.31
N ASP A 14 -27.70 -7.81 -23.42
CA ASP A 14 -26.38 -8.26 -23.88
C ASP A 14 -25.26 -8.00 -22.87
N LEU A 15 -25.48 -7.09 -21.92
CA LEU A 15 -24.64 -6.92 -20.74
C LEU A 15 -24.42 -8.22 -19.96
N GLY A 16 -25.43 -9.10 -19.92
CA GLY A 16 -25.33 -10.43 -19.30
C GLY A 16 -24.29 -11.34 -19.95
N PHE A 17 -24.28 -11.38 -21.29
CA PHE A 17 -23.30 -12.14 -22.06
C PHE A 17 -21.89 -11.59 -21.88
N LEU A 18 -21.75 -10.26 -21.90
CA LEU A 18 -20.47 -9.60 -21.73
C LEU A 18 -19.87 -9.77 -20.33
N LEU A 19 -20.70 -9.75 -19.29
CA LEU A 19 -20.25 -10.00 -17.90
C LEU A 19 -20.12 -11.50 -17.57
N HIS A 20 -20.60 -12.39 -18.44
CA HIS A 20 -20.72 -13.82 -18.20
C HIS A 20 -21.56 -14.11 -16.94
N LYS A 21 -22.67 -13.38 -16.80
CA LYS A 21 -23.62 -13.51 -15.69
C LYS A 21 -25.03 -13.44 -16.24
N HIS A 22 -25.81 -14.49 -15.99
CA HIS A 22 -27.17 -14.57 -16.50
C HIS A 22 -28.10 -13.63 -15.69
N PRO A 23 -28.90 -12.75 -16.33
CA PRO A 23 -29.74 -11.79 -15.62
C PRO A 23 -30.74 -12.40 -14.63
N GLU A 24 -31.28 -13.56 -14.94
CA GLU A 24 -32.24 -14.27 -14.07
C GLU A 24 -31.60 -15.06 -12.92
N ARG A 25 -30.27 -15.02 -12.77
CA ARG A 25 -29.55 -15.78 -11.74
C ARG A 25 -28.79 -14.84 -10.82
N VAL A 26 -29.11 -14.93 -9.54
CA VAL A 26 -28.24 -14.43 -8.47
C VAL A 26 -27.09 -15.42 -8.32
N GLN A 27 -25.85 -14.91 -8.34
CA GLN A 27 -24.65 -15.73 -8.24
C GLN A 27 -23.76 -15.21 -7.12
N GLU A 28 -23.31 -16.11 -6.26
CA GLU A 28 -22.44 -15.81 -5.13
C GLU A 28 -21.04 -16.40 -5.35
N PHE A 29 -20.03 -15.62 -4.98
CA PHE A 29 -18.63 -15.95 -5.13
C PHE A 29 -17.91 -15.73 -3.80
N GLY A 30 -17.38 -16.82 -3.22
CA GLY A 30 -16.60 -16.73 -1.99
C GLY A 30 -15.30 -15.95 -2.21
N GLN A 31 -15.01 -15.01 -1.32
CA GLN A 31 -13.77 -14.25 -1.25
C GLN A 31 -13.07 -14.53 0.08
N SER A 32 -11.76 -14.32 0.18
CA SER A 32 -11.02 -14.51 1.43
C SER A 32 -11.45 -13.59 2.57
N PHE A 33 -12.23 -12.56 2.25
CA PHE A 33 -12.72 -11.52 3.16
C PHE A 33 -14.25 -11.37 3.17
N GLY A 34 -15.00 -12.28 2.54
CA GLY A 34 -16.47 -12.19 2.49
C GLY A 34 -17.09 -12.85 1.26
N THR A 35 -18.27 -12.38 0.84
CA THR A 35 -19.01 -12.92 -0.31
C THR A 35 -19.29 -11.80 -1.31
N ALA A 36 -18.99 -12.06 -2.58
CA ALA A 36 -19.36 -11.19 -3.69
C ALA A 36 -20.59 -11.77 -4.40
N THR A 37 -21.66 -10.99 -4.50
CA THR A 37 -22.93 -11.39 -5.10
C THR A 37 -23.18 -10.56 -6.35
N VAL A 38 -23.47 -11.23 -7.47
CA VAL A 38 -23.91 -10.60 -8.71
C VAL A 38 -25.39 -10.87 -8.93
N PHE A 39 -26.14 -9.81 -9.19
CA PHE A 39 -27.55 -9.86 -9.55
C PHE A 39 -27.91 -8.69 -10.46
N TYR A 40 -29.10 -8.77 -11.08
CA TYR A 40 -29.57 -7.75 -12.01
C TYR A 40 -30.84 -7.09 -11.46
N PRO A 41 -30.74 -5.91 -10.83
CA PRO A 41 -31.92 -5.18 -10.38
C PRO A 41 -32.84 -4.75 -11.54
N GLU A 42 -32.31 -4.62 -12.75
CA GLU A 42 -33.06 -4.28 -13.96
C GLU A 42 -32.48 -5.05 -15.15
N ALA A 43 -33.32 -5.75 -15.91
CA ALA A 43 -32.92 -6.52 -17.09
C ALA A 43 -34.01 -6.45 -18.18
N GLY A 44 -34.07 -5.31 -18.87
CA GLY A 44 -34.97 -5.07 -20.00
C GLY A 44 -34.22 -4.92 -21.32
N GLY A 45 -34.96 -4.91 -22.43
CA GLY A 45 -34.38 -4.72 -23.77
C GLY A 45 -33.81 -3.31 -23.99
N GLU A 46 -34.33 -2.31 -23.29
CA GLU A 46 -33.92 -0.90 -23.42
C GLU A 46 -32.88 -0.47 -22.38
N ARG A 47 -32.85 -1.14 -21.23
CA ARG A 47 -31.95 -0.84 -20.12
C ARG A 47 -31.70 -2.09 -19.30
N CYS A 48 -30.43 -2.30 -18.96
CA CYS A 48 -29.99 -3.42 -18.15
C CYS A 48 -28.94 -2.92 -17.15
N THR A 49 -29.11 -3.28 -15.89
CA THR A 49 -28.21 -2.94 -14.79
C THR A 49 -27.78 -4.21 -14.09
N ALA A 50 -26.47 -4.47 -14.09
CA ALA A 50 -25.84 -5.46 -13.24
C ALA A 50 -25.36 -4.81 -11.94
N ALA A 51 -25.47 -5.52 -10.83
CA ALA A 51 -24.92 -5.11 -9.53
C ALA A 51 -23.89 -6.13 -9.07
N LEU A 52 -22.72 -5.65 -8.63
CA LEU A 52 -21.74 -6.39 -7.85
C LEU A 52 -21.79 -5.87 -6.41
N MET A 53 -22.35 -6.69 -5.53
CA MET A 53 -22.41 -6.39 -4.10
C MET A 53 -21.37 -7.23 -3.36
N LEU A 54 -20.50 -6.58 -2.61
CA LEU A 54 -19.50 -7.26 -1.79
C LEU A 54 -19.87 -7.09 -0.31
N GLU A 55 -20.19 -8.20 0.32
CA GLU A 55 -20.44 -8.33 1.75
C GLU A 55 -19.18 -8.83 2.43
N VAL A 56 -18.46 -7.94 3.10
CA VAL A 56 -17.26 -8.30 3.84
C VAL A 56 -17.66 -8.86 5.18
N ASP A 57 -17.06 -9.98 5.55
CA ASP A 57 -17.13 -10.47 6.93
C ASP A 57 -16.05 -9.74 7.75
N PRO A 58 -16.43 -8.78 8.62
CA PRO A 58 -15.47 -8.02 9.40
C PRO A 58 -14.68 -8.91 10.38
N ILE A 59 -15.27 -10.03 10.83
CA ILE A 59 -14.64 -10.97 11.76
C ILE A 59 -13.61 -11.81 11.02
N ALA A 60 -13.95 -12.38 9.86
CA ALA A 60 -12.99 -13.10 9.03
C ALA A 60 -11.86 -12.19 8.52
N LEU A 61 -12.18 -10.94 8.17
CA LEU A 61 -11.17 -9.96 7.77
C LEU A 61 -10.23 -9.60 8.93
N ALA A 62 -10.73 -9.51 10.16
CA ALA A 62 -9.89 -9.31 11.34
C ALA A 62 -9.00 -10.55 11.62
N ARG A 63 -9.56 -11.76 11.50
CA ARG A 63 -8.88 -13.05 11.78
C ARG A 63 -7.90 -13.50 10.70
N SER A 64 -8.07 -13.08 9.44
CA SER A 64 -7.17 -13.41 8.33
C SER A 64 -5.83 -12.68 8.41
N ARG A 65 -5.68 -11.73 9.34
CA ARG A 65 -4.37 -11.19 9.72
C ARG A 65 -3.65 -12.23 10.58
N GLY A 66 -2.47 -12.66 10.15
CA GLY A 66 -1.71 -13.74 10.77
C GLY A 66 -1.50 -13.55 12.28
N LYS A 67 -1.27 -14.66 13.00
CA LYS A 67 -1.12 -14.85 14.47
C LYS A 67 -0.17 -13.88 15.23
N GLY A 68 0.38 -12.85 14.59
CA GLY A 68 1.25 -11.82 15.18
C GLY A 68 0.71 -10.38 15.11
N SER A 69 -0.55 -10.14 14.73
CA SER A 69 -1.19 -8.83 14.93
C SER A 69 -1.81 -8.73 16.31
N PRO A 70 -1.59 -7.67 17.12
CA PRO A 70 -2.22 -7.55 18.43
C PRO A 70 -3.75 -7.56 18.31
N ASP A 71 -4.39 -8.42 19.09
CA ASP A 71 -5.83 -8.77 19.09
C ASP A 71 -6.80 -7.62 19.45
N PHE A 72 -6.33 -6.38 19.70
CA PHE A 72 -7.07 -5.42 20.53
C PHE A 72 -7.17 -3.96 20.04
N SER A 73 -7.08 -3.70 18.73
CA SER A 73 -7.43 -2.36 18.23
C SER A 73 -8.91 -2.30 17.85
N LEU A 74 -9.70 -1.43 18.49
CA LEU A 74 -11.13 -1.23 18.16
C LEU A 74 -11.34 -0.98 16.66
N SER A 75 -10.39 -0.30 16.00
CA SER A 75 -10.41 -0.04 14.55
C SER A 75 -10.27 -1.30 13.67
N GLN A 76 -9.89 -2.45 14.22
CA GLN A 76 -9.92 -3.74 13.50
C GLN A 76 -11.34 -4.30 13.41
N TYR A 77 -12.17 -4.04 14.42
CA TYR A 77 -13.54 -4.54 14.52
C TYR A 77 -14.57 -3.52 14.01
N VAL A 78 -14.34 -2.22 14.29
CA VAL A 78 -15.19 -1.11 13.86
C VAL A 78 -14.40 -0.26 12.87
N ASN A 79 -14.65 -0.50 11.59
CA ASN A 79 -14.10 0.29 10.50
C ASN A 79 -15.07 0.29 9.32
N ASP A 80 -14.81 1.20 8.39
CA ASP A 80 -15.61 1.42 7.19
C ASP A 80 -15.37 0.40 6.07
N ARG A 81 -14.39 -0.50 6.18
CA ARG A 81 -14.01 -1.41 5.09
C ARG A 81 -15.15 -2.27 4.57
N PRO A 82 -16.10 -2.77 5.38
CA PRO A 82 -17.23 -3.54 4.86
C PRO A 82 -18.18 -2.74 3.96
N TYR A 83 -18.16 -1.40 4.11
CA TYR A 83 -19.17 -0.51 3.54
C TYR A 83 -18.61 0.32 2.38
N ALA A 84 -17.32 0.65 2.42
CA ALA A 84 -16.61 1.50 1.47
C ALA A 84 -16.10 0.73 0.25
N ALA A 85 -16.44 1.18 -0.98
CA ALA A 85 -16.00 0.63 -2.27
C ALA A 85 -14.49 0.79 -2.50
N SER A 86 -13.71 0.04 -1.74
CA SER A 86 -12.26 0.13 -1.58
C SER A 86 -11.51 -0.81 -2.52
N SER A 87 -10.20 -0.98 -2.28
CA SER A 87 -9.38 -2.00 -2.94
C SER A 87 -9.95 -3.44 -2.85
N LEU A 88 -10.76 -3.77 -1.83
CA LEU A 88 -11.44 -5.08 -1.74
C LEU A 88 -12.46 -5.28 -2.86
N LEU A 89 -13.18 -4.23 -3.26
CA LEU A 89 -14.11 -4.29 -4.38
C LEU A 89 -13.38 -4.49 -5.71
N ALA A 90 -12.19 -3.89 -5.87
CA ALA A 90 -11.35 -4.12 -7.05
C ALA A 90 -10.91 -5.59 -7.16
N VAL A 91 -10.56 -6.24 -6.03
CA VAL A 91 -10.23 -7.67 -6.00
C VAL A 91 -11.43 -8.53 -6.36
N ALA A 92 -12.60 -8.28 -5.77
CA ALA A 92 -13.83 -9.01 -6.09
C ALA A 92 -14.21 -8.83 -7.58
N LEU A 93 -14.12 -7.61 -8.10
CA LEU A 93 -14.34 -7.29 -9.52
C LEU A 93 -13.37 -8.07 -10.43
N ALA A 94 -12.10 -8.15 -10.05
CA ALA A 94 -11.08 -8.85 -10.82
C ALA A 94 -11.34 -10.34 -10.93
N ASP A 95 -11.84 -10.95 -9.85
CA ASP A 95 -12.15 -12.36 -9.79
C ASP A 95 -13.48 -12.69 -10.50
N VAL A 96 -14.56 -11.99 -10.12
CA VAL A 96 -15.93 -12.25 -10.61
C VAL A 96 -16.10 -11.93 -12.10
N PHE A 97 -15.44 -10.87 -12.58
CA PHE A 97 -15.52 -10.42 -13.98
C PHE A 97 -14.24 -10.68 -14.78
N ARG A 98 -13.45 -11.69 -14.38
CA ARG A 98 -12.17 -12.06 -15.01
C ARG A 98 -12.24 -12.18 -16.54
N THR A 99 -13.25 -12.88 -17.07
CA THR A 99 -13.41 -13.11 -18.52
C THR A 99 -13.81 -11.83 -19.25
N ALA A 100 -14.72 -11.04 -18.67
CA ALA A 100 -15.17 -9.77 -19.22
C ALA A 100 -14.04 -8.75 -19.30
N ARG A 101 -13.21 -8.65 -18.25
CA ARG A 101 -12.01 -7.81 -18.20
C ARG A 101 -10.98 -8.13 -19.26
N ALA A 102 -10.94 -9.39 -19.70
CA ALA A 102 -10.04 -9.83 -20.76
C ALA A 102 -10.64 -9.64 -22.16
N GLY A 103 -11.80 -8.99 -22.29
CA GLY A 103 -12.43 -8.71 -23.58
C GLY A 103 -12.91 -9.95 -24.33
N ARG A 104 -13.25 -11.04 -23.63
CA ARG A 104 -13.70 -12.28 -24.28
C ARG A 104 -15.19 -12.52 -24.05
N CYS A 105 -15.92 -12.91 -25.10
CA CYS A 105 -17.28 -13.42 -25.00
C CYS A 105 -17.52 -14.47 -26.10
N GLY A 106 -17.56 -15.75 -25.75
CA GLY A 106 -17.77 -16.81 -26.74
C GLY A 106 -19.22 -16.88 -27.26
N ALA A 107 -20.19 -16.49 -26.44
CA ALA A 107 -21.60 -16.50 -26.82
C ALA A 107 -21.96 -15.41 -27.83
N ARG A 108 -21.25 -14.26 -27.78
CA ARG A 108 -21.44 -13.08 -28.64
C ARG A 108 -20.08 -12.45 -28.98
N PRO A 109 -19.30 -13.06 -29.89
CA PRO A 109 -17.92 -12.66 -30.19
C PRO A 109 -17.76 -11.22 -30.71
N GLU A 110 -18.82 -10.67 -31.30
CA GLU A 110 -18.84 -9.33 -31.89
C GLU A 110 -18.89 -8.21 -30.85
N LEU A 111 -19.39 -8.48 -29.65
CA LEU A 111 -19.71 -7.44 -28.66
C LEU A 111 -18.50 -6.90 -27.86
N PRO A 112 -17.50 -7.70 -27.43
CA PRO A 112 -16.44 -7.20 -26.54
C PRO A 112 -15.62 -6.04 -27.10
N GLY A 113 -15.45 -5.98 -28.43
CA GLY A 113 -14.74 -4.90 -29.11
C GLY A 113 -15.55 -3.60 -29.26
N THR A 114 -16.84 -3.62 -28.97
CA THR A 114 -17.73 -2.47 -29.17
C THR A 114 -17.74 -1.53 -27.98
N ALA A 115 -17.76 -0.22 -28.25
CA ALA A 115 -17.99 0.79 -27.23
C ALA A 115 -19.50 0.83 -26.91
N LEU A 116 -19.82 0.75 -25.61
CA LEU A 116 -21.19 0.76 -25.11
C LEU A 116 -21.45 2.06 -24.34
N PRO A 117 -22.67 2.62 -24.41
CA PRO A 117 -23.10 3.62 -23.43
C PRO A 117 -23.18 2.95 -22.07
N LEU A 118 -22.28 3.34 -21.16
CA LEU A 118 -22.14 2.78 -19.83
C LEU A 118 -22.37 3.85 -18.78
N GLU A 119 -23.04 3.45 -17.70
CA GLU A 119 -23.12 4.21 -16.46
C GLU A 119 -22.66 3.32 -15.30
N LEU A 120 -21.59 3.73 -14.63
CA LEU A 120 -21.02 3.05 -13.47
C LEU A 120 -21.33 3.86 -12.22
N ARG A 121 -21.91 3.24 -11.18
CA ARG A 121 -22.19 3.92 -9.90
C ARG A 121 -21.55 3.23 -8.72
N LEU A 122 -20.90 4.03 -7.88
CA LEU A 122 -20.26 3.65 -6.63
C LEU A 122 -20.81 4.58 -5.52
N PRO A 123 -21.78 4.13 -4.72
CA PRO A 123 -22.47 5.00 -3.75
C PRO A 123 -21.58 5.55 -2.63
N ALA A 124 -20.51 4.83 -2.28
CA ALA A 124 -19.59 5.18 -1.20
C ALA A 124 -18.16 4.76 -1.56
N LEU A 125 -17.42 5.65 -2.21
CA LEU A 125 -16.03 5.43 -2.65
C LEU A 125 -15.07 6.25 -1.77
N PRO A 126 -14.14 5.62 -1.02
CA PRO A 126 -13.07 6.36 -0.37
C PRO A 126 -12.22 7.06 -1.43
N CYS A 127 -12.07 8.38 -1.30
CA CYS A 127 -11.30 9.20 -2.24
C CYS A 127 -10.37 10.15 -1.48
N ARG A 128 -9.14 9.69 -1.21
CA ARG A 128 -8.08 10.47 -0.56
C ARG A 128 -7.48 11.46 -1.57
N GLY A 129 -8.16 12.59 -1.73
CA GLY A 129 -7.93 13.61 -2.76
C GLY A 129 -9.21 14.30 -3.21
N GLY A 130 -10.37 13.87 -2.69
CA GLY A 130 -11.66 14.51 -2.92
C GLY A 130 -12.19 14.32 -4.35
N PRO A 131 -13.31 14.98 -4.68
CA PRO A 131 -13.93 14.89 -6.00
C PRO A 131 -12.99 15.25 -7.16
N ASP A 132 -12.10 16.22 -6.95
CA ASP A 132 -11.18 16.70 -7.99
C ASP A 132 -10.19 15.63 -8.42
N LEU A 133 -9.72 14.79 -7.50
CA LEU A 133 -8.89 13.65 -7.85
C LEU A 133 -9.65 12.64 -8.71
N ALA A 134 -10.91 12.35 -8.39
CA ALA A 134 -11.72 11.44 -9.19
C ALA A 134 -11.88 11.95 -10.64
N ARG A 135 -12.12 13.26 -10.81
CA ARG A 135 -12.18 13.90 -12.13
C ARG A 135 -10.87 13.75 -12.91
N ARG A 136 -9.73 14.12 -12.30
CA ARG A 136 -8.39 13.98 -12.91
C ARG A 136 -8.03 12.56 -13.33
N LEU A 137 -8.59 11.54 -12.67
CA LEU A 137 -8.31 10.13 -12.99
C LEU A 137 -9.26 9.52 -14.03
N PHE A 138 -10.50 9.99 -14.14
CA PHE A 138 -11.49 9.38 -15.03
C PHE A 138 -11.84 10.24 -16.25
N GLU A 139 -11.80 11.57 -16.17
CA GLU A 139 -12.09 12.45 -17.32
C GLU A 139 -11.12 12.22 -18.50
N PRO A 140 -9.80 12.05 -18.31
CA PRO A 140 -8.88 11.75 -19.41
C PRO A 140 -9.15 10.42 -20.13
N LEU A 141 -9.92 9.53 -19.49
CA LEU A 141 -10.34 8.23 -20.04
C LEU A 141 -11.67 8.32 -20.81
N GLY A 142 -12.22 9.52 -20.99
CA GLY A 142 -13.46 9.76 -21.71
C GLY A 142 -14.74 9.62 -20.88
N TRP A 143 -14.64 9.59 -19.55
CA TRP A 143 -15.81 9.57 -18.66
C TRP A 143 -16.29 10.98 -18.34
N GLU A 144 -17.60 11.17 -18.36
CA GLU A 144 -18.26 12.23 -17.60
C GLU A 144 -18.30 11.81 -16.13
N VAL A 145 -17.79 12.67 -15.24
CA VAL A 145 -17.56 12.33 -13.84
C VAL A 145 -18.42 13.19 -12.91
N ALA A 146 -19.43 12.56 -12.31
CA ALA A 146 -20.18 13.14 -11.19
C ALA A 146 -19.67 12.58 -9.86
N ALA A 147 -18.79 13.34 -9.19
CA ALA A 147 -18.25 13.02 -7.87
C ALA A 147 -18.77 14.02 -6.82
N GLN A 148 -19.58 13.55 -5.87
CA GLN A 148 -20.16 14.37 -4.81
C GLN A 148 -19.63 13.90 -3.44
N PRO A 149 -19.07 14.79 -2.61
CA PRO A 149 -18.74 14.47 -1.22
C PRO A 149 -19.96 13.95 -0.47
N ILE A 150 -19.71 13.01 0.44
CA ILE A 150 -20.74 12.53 1.38
C ILE A 150 -20.47 13.21 2.72
N VAL A 151 -21.45 13.91 3.27
CA VAL A 151 -21.37 14.51 4.60
C VAL A 151 -21.06 13.45 5.66
N LEU A 152 -20.23 13.78 6.66
CA LEU A 152 -19.84 12.81 7.69
C LEU A 152 -21.04 12.36 8.51
N ASP A 153 -21.87 13.31 8.93
CA ASP A 153 -23.13 13.07 9.63
C ASP A 153 -24.11 14.21 9.34
N ALA A 154 -25.31 13.89 8.84
CA ALA A 154 -26.33 14.89 8.55
C ALA A 154 -26.89 15.58 9.81
N GLY A 155 -26.79 14.93 10.97
CA GLY A 155 -27.17 15.48 12.26
C GLY A 155 -26.13 16.44 12.86
N PHE A 156 -24.89 16.40 12.38
CA PHE A 156 -23.78 17.24 12.84
C PHE A 156 -23.02 17.87 11.65
N PRO A 157 -23.63 18.85 10.94
CA PRO A 157 -23.03 19.45 9.76
C PRO A 157 -21.66 20.10 10.01
N GLU A 158 -21.37 20.54 11.23
CA GLU A 158 -20.10 21.13 11.64
C GLU A 158 -18.92 20.14 11.59
N TRP A 159 -19.17 18.83 11.50
CA TRP A 159 -18.12 17.83 11.29
C TRP A 159 -17.62 17.79 9.84
N GLY A 160 -18.32 18.46 8.93
CA GLY A 160 -17.92 18.63 7.53
C GLY A 160 -18.11 17.39 6.67
N GLU A 161 -17.42 17.41 5.54
CA GLU A 161 -17.46 16.33 4.54
C GLU A 161 -16.62 15.13 4.97
N SER A 162 -17.11 13.94 4.68
CA SER A 162 -16.33 12.72 4.85
C SER A 162 -15.29 12.57 3.74
N ARG A 163 -14.39 11.60 3.90
CA ARG A 163 -13.43 11.19 2.85
C ARG A 163 -14.07 10.39 1.71
N TYR A 164 -15.39 10.16 1.75
CA TYR A 164 -16.11 9.38 0.77
C TYR A 164 -16.78 10.28 -0.26
N VAL A 165 -16.80 9.81 -1.49
CA VAL A 165 -17.56 10.42 -2.57
C VAL A 165 -18.58 9.42 -3.10
N ARG A 166 -19.75 9.93 -3.48
CA ARG A 166 -20.67 9.24 -4.39
C ARG A 166 -20.16 9.50 -5.81
N LEU A 167 -19.76 8.44 -6.49
CA LEU A 167 -19.20 8.53 -7.85
C LEU A 167 -20.18 7.94 -8.86
N THR A 168 -20.49 8.70 -9.91
CA THR A 168 -21.12 8.21 -11.13
C THR A 168 -20.22 8.54 -12.32
N LEU A 169 -19.94 7.53 -13.14
CA LEU A 169 -19.19 7.64 -14.39
C LEU A 169 -20.13 7.32 -15.53
N SER A 170 -20.27 8.24 -16.49
CA SER A 170 -21.12 8.06 -17.67
C SER A 170 -20.29 8.28 -18.93
N GLY A 171 -20.43 7.42 -19.94
CA GLY A 171 -19.62 7.54 -21.15
C GLY A 171 -19.79 6.38 -22.11
N SER A 172 -19.09 6.46 -23.25
CA SER A 172 -19.02 5.36 -24.22
C SER A 172 -17.69 4.65 -24.08
N ALA A 173 -17.69 3.38 -23.69
CA ALA A 173 -16.46 2.61 -23.49
C ALA A 173 -16.68 1.10 -23.75
N ARG A 174 -15.63 0.37 -24.11
CA ARG A 174 -15.66 -1.09 -24.08
C ARG A 174 -15.82 -1.55 -22.63
N LEU A 175 -16.62 -2.59 -22.40
CA LEU A 175 -16.83 -3.09 -21.03
C LEU A 175 -15.52 -3.54 -20.37
N ALA A 176 -14.61 -4.15 -21.13
CA ALA A 176 -13.30 -4.57 -20.64
C ALA A 176 -12.50 -3.38 -20.10
N ASP A 177 -12.44 -2.27 -20.85
CA ASP A 177 -11.74 -1.05 -20.46
C ASP A 177 -12.38 -0.46 -19.19
N ALA A 178 -13.70 -0.32 -19.16
CA ALA A 178 -14.43 0.18 -18.00
C ALA A 178 -14.11 -0.59 -16.71
N LEU A 179 -14.09 -1.94 -16.79
CA LEU A 179 -13.74 -2.79 -15.66
C LEU A 179 -12.26 -2.68 -15.28
N ASN A 180 -11.35 -2.52 -16.25
CA ASN A 180 -9.92 -2.36 -15.99
C ASN A 180 -9.57 -0.98 -15.42
N HIS A 181 -10.25 0.08 -15.85
CA HIS A 181 -10.18 1.41 -15.25
C HIS A 181 -10.55 1.33 -13.77
N LEU A 182 -11.69 0.73 -13.42
CA LEU A 182 -12.09 0.54 -12.02
C LEU A 182 -11.08 -0.32 -11.24
N TYR A 183 -10.63 -1.43 -11.82
CA TYR A 183 -9.66 -2.33 -11.19
C TYR A 183 -8.36 -1.59 -10.79
N VAL A 184 -7.84 -0.72 -11.66
CA VAL A 184 -6.61 0.04 -11.40
C VAL A 184 -6.87 1.26 -10.51
N LEU A 185 -7.96 2.00 -10.74
CA LEU A 185 -8.16 3.31 -10.12
C LEU A 185 -8.83 3.26 -8.74
N LEU A 186 -9.64 2.24 -8.43
CA LEU A 186 -10.24 2.12 -7.09
C LEU A 186 -9.16 2.05 -5.98
N PRO A 187 -8.09 1.24 -6.09
CA PRO A 187 -7.00 1.28 -5.11
C PRO A 187 -6.22 2.60 -5.06
N VAL A 188 -6.16 3.35 -6.17
CA VAL A 188 -5.48 4.66 -6.25
C VAL A 188 -6.27 5.74 -5.52
N LEU A 189 -7.60 5.70 -5.60
CA LEU A 189 -8.51 6.60 -4.91
C LEU A 189 -8.56 6.31 -3.40
N ASP A 190 -8.55 5.02 -3.05
CA ASP A 190 -8.51 4.54 -1.66
C ASP A 190 -7.20 4.93 -0.95
N ASP A 191 -6.07 4.89 -1.67
CA ASP A 191 -4.71 5.23 -1.18
C ASP A 191 -4.42 4.57 0.20
N GLY A 192 -4.85 3.31 0.30
CA GLY A 192 -4.88 2.52 1.53
C GLY A 192 -4.80 1.02 1.26
N LYS A 193 -3.94 0.55 0.35
CA LYS A 193 -3.82 -0.89 0.03
C LYS A 193 -3.57 -1.73 1.29
N HIS A 194 -4.39 -2.76 1.49
CA HIS A 194 -4.41 -3.59 2.71
C HIS A 194 -3.78 -4.98 2.56
N TYR A 195 -3.16 -5.28 1.41
CA TYR A 195 -2.44 -6.52 1.15
C TYR A 195 -0.96 -6.26 0.82
N TRP A 196 -0.11 -7.28 1.02
CA TRP A 196 1.29 -7.22 0.64
C TRP A 196 1.41 -7.10 -0.88
N ILE A 197 1.99 -6.00 -1.36
CA ILE A 197 2.29 -5.77 -2.78
C ILE A 197 3.53 -6.60 -3.12
N ALA A 198 3.36 -7.62 -3.95
CA ALA A 198 4.44 -8.44 -4.47
C ALA A 198 4.93 -7.92 -5.84
N PRO A 199 6.11 -8.32 -6.32
CA PRO A 199 6.67 -7.83 -7.59
C PRO A 199 5.77 -8.02 -8.81
N ASP A 200 4.94 -9.08 -8.82
CA ASP A 200 3.95 -9.39 -9.86
C ASP A 200 2.82 -8.36 -9.96
N GLU A 201 2.66 -7.47 -8.97
CA GLU A 201 1.73 -6.35 -9.04
C GLU A 201 2.10 -5.34 -10.13
N VAL A 202 3.38 -5.29 -10.54
CA VAL A 202 3.81 -4.50 -11.70
C VAL A 202 3.22 -5.12 -12.98
N ASP A 203 3.35 -6.42 -13.18
CA ASP A 203 2.80 -7.10 -14.38
C ASP A 203 1.29 -6.97 -14.45
N LYS A 204 0.60 -7.10 -13.31
CA LYS A 204 -0.85 -6.87 -13.21
C LYS A 204 -1.24 -5.44 -13.58
N LEU A 205 -0.46 -4.44 -13.15
CA LEU A 205 -0.70 -3.04 -13.50
C LEU A 205 -0.50 -2.80 -15.00
N ILE A 206 0.60 -3.29 -15.57
CA ILE A 206 0.88 -3.12 -17.01
C ILE A 206 -0.23 -3.77 -17.85
N ARG A 207 -0.61 -5.01 -17.52
CA ARG A 207 -1.68 -5.72 -18.24
C ARG A 207 -3.04 -5.04 -18.12
N ALA A 208 -3.41 -4.54 -16.93
CA ALA A 208 -4.69 -3.85 -16.76
C ALA A 208 -4.67 -2.39 -17.26
N GLY A 209 -3.47 -1.81 -17.38
CA GLY A 209 -3.21 -0.48 -17.90
C GLY A 209 -3.00 -0.44 -19.42
N GLU A 210 -2.98 -1.61 -20.08
CA GLU A 210 -2.73 -1.73 -21.51
C GLU A 210 -3.69 -0.86 -22.32
N GLY A 211 -3.14 -0.13 -23.30
CA GLY A 211 -3.90 0.75 -24.18
C GLY A 211 -4.27 2.13 -23.61
N TRP A 212 -4.13 2.39 -22.29
CA TRP A 212 -4.54 3.68 -21.72
C TRP A 212 -3.57 4.29 -20.70
N LEU A 213 -2.90 3.48 -19.88
CA LEU A 213 -2.12 3.97 -18.74
C LEU A 213 -0.85 4.72 -19.18
N HIS A 214 -0.22 4.33 -20.29
CA HIS A 214 0.98 4.98 -20.82
C HIS A 214 0.71 6.45 -21.20
N GLY A 215 -0.45 6.71 -21.84
CA GLY A 215 -0.89 8.04 -22.27
C GLY A 215 -1.61 8.85 -21.20
N HIS A 216 -1.89 8.28 -20.03
CA HIS A 216 -2.66 8.96 -18.99
C HIS A 216 -1.83 10.11 -18.34
N PRO A 217 -2.37 11.34 -18.20
CA PRO A 217 -1.63 12.47 -17.63
C PRO A 217 -1.18 12.21 -16.19
N GLU A 218 -2.00 11.49 -15.42
CA GLU A 218 -1.71 11.08 -14.04
C GLU A 218 -0.94 9.75 -13.90
N ARG A 219 -0.32 9.21 -14.97
CA ARG A 219 0.36 7.89 -14.92
C ARG A 219 1.37 7.72 -13.78
N GLY A 220 2.06 8.81 -13.42
CA GLY A 220 3.00 8.84 -12.30
C GLY A 220 2.31 8.72 -10.93
N LEU A 221 1.16 9.38 -10.77
CA LEU A 221 0.34 9.29 -9.56
C LEU A 221 -0.32 7.91 -9.44
N ILE A 222 -0.92 7.42 -10.53
CA ILE A 222 -1.59 6.12 -10.61
C ILE A 222 -0.61 5.01 -10.26
N THR A 223 0.53 4.94 -10.94
CA THR A 223 1.56 3.92 -10.71
C THR A 223 2.08 3.95 -9.28
N ARG A 224 2.38 5.15 -8.75
CA ARG A 224 2.88 5.32 -7.38
C ARG A 224 1.86 4.84 -6.33
N ARG A 225 0.60 5.24 -6.43
CA ARG A 225 -0.43 4.86 -5.44
C ARG A 225 -0.83 3.39 -5.61
N TYR A 226 -0.97 2.91 -6.84
CA TYR A 226 -1.24 1.50 -7.11
C TYR A 226 -0.14 0.59 -6.54
N LEU A 227 1.14 0.97 -6.63
CA LEU A 227 2.23 0.17 -6.07
C LEU A 227 2.55 0.50 -4.60
N GLY A 228 1.62 1.15 -3.89
CA GLY A 228 1.74 1.45 -2.46
C GLY A 228 2.98 2.30 -2.13
N ARG A 229 3.35 3.20 -3.05
CA ARG A 229 4.47 4.15 -2.93
C ARG A 229 5.84 3.47 -2.80
N ARG A 230 5.98 2.20 -3.25
CA ARG A 230 7.27 1.51 -3.31
C ARG A 230 8.09 2.02 -4.48
N SER A 231 9.13 2.79 -4.18
CA SER A 231 9.95 3.51 -5.18
C SER A 231 10.58 2.61 -6.23
N THR A 232 11.08 1.42 -5.85
CA THR A 232 11.65 0.44 -6.78
C THR A 232 10.62 -0.08 -7.78
N LEU A 233 9.47 -0.58 -7.29
CA LEU A 233 8.40 -1.07 -8.17
C LEU A 233 7.83 0.05 -9.04
N THR A 234 7.68 1.25 -8.48
CA THR A 234 7.18 2.43 -9.21
C THR A 234 8.12 2.78 -10.35
N ARG A 235 9.43 2.79 -10.12
CA ARG A 235 10.43 3.07 -11.16
C ARG A 235 10.42 2.00 -12.25
N THR A 236 10.35 0.71 -11.87
CA THR A 236 10.26 -0.39 -12.83
C THR A 236 9.01 -0.29 -13.69
N ALA A 237 7.85 -0.02 -13.09
CA ALA A 237 6.60 0.14 -13.82
C ALA A 237 6.61 1.36 -14.75
N LEU A 238 7.14 2.50 -14.30
CA LEU A 238 7.26 3.70 -15.14
C LEU A 238 8.25 3.53 -16.29
N ALA A 239 9.36 2.81 -16.09
CA ALA A 239 10.29 2.48 -17.16
C ALA A 239 9.60 1.62 -18.25
N ARG A 240 8.89 0.57 -17.85
CA ARG A 240 8.14 -0.28 -18.79
C ARG A 240 7.00 0.46 -19.51
N LEU A 241 6.34 1.41 -18.83
CA LEU A 241 5.33 2.26 -19.47
C LEU A 241 5.94 3.27 -20.45
N ALA A 242 7.20 3.68 -20.24
CA ALA A 242 7.93 4.54 -21.16
C ALA A 242 8.37 3.76 -22.41
N GLU A 243 8.88 2.53 -22.25
CA GLU A 243 9.20 1.62 -23.37
C GLU A 243 7.98 1.41 -24.29
N LEU A 244 6.79 1.21 -23.71
CA LEU A 244 5.53 1.10 -24.47
C LEU A 244 5.11 2.40 -25.16
N GLY A 245 5.60 3.57 -24.71
CA GLY A 245 5.33 4.86 -25.32
C GLY A 245 6.22 5.10 -26.54
N ASP A 246 7.51 4.80 -26.41
CA ASP A 246 8.51 4.97 -27.46
C ASP A 246 8.23 4.06 -28.68
N GLU A 247 7.72 2.84 -28.47
CA GLU A 247 7.30 1.93 -29.56
C GLU A 247 6.14 2.48 -30.42
N THR A 248 5.31 3.39 -29.87
CA THR A 248 4.20 4.04 -30.58
C THR A 248 4.63 5.29 -31.35
N GLU A 249 5.67 6.00 -30.90
CA GLU A 249 6.20 7.18 -31.60
C GLU A 249 7.05 6.77 -32.82
N GLU A 250 7.83 5.70 -32.76
CA GLU A 250 8.61 5.20 -33.92
C GLU A 250 7.74 4.61 -35.05
N GLN A 251 6.46 4.26 -34.80
CA GLN A 251 5.56 3.67 -35.80
C GLN A 251 4.59 4.67 -36.46
N LEU A 252 4.65 5.97 -36.12
CA LEU A 252 3.70 6.98 -36.60
C LEU A 252 4.31 8.15 -37.40
N GLU A 253 5.58 8.08 -37.81
CA GLU A 253 6.08 8.95 -38.87
C GLU A 253 5.85 8.31 -40.25
N PRO A 254 4.92 8.83 -41.08
CA PRO A 254 4.89 8.42 -42.48
C PRO A 254 6.12 9.00 -43.17
N ALA A 255 6.93 8.13 -43.79
CA ALA A 255 8.01 8.55 -44.67
C ALA A 255 7.45 9.46 -45.77
N VAL A 256 7.95 10.69 -45.83
CA VAL A 256 7.65 11.66 -46.88
C VAL A 256 8.33 11.17 -48.17
N GLU A 257 7.56 11.00 -49.24
CA GLU A 257 8.07 10.62 -50.58
C GLU A 257 8.80 11.81 -51.26
N GLU A 258 9.96 11.54 -51.87
CA GLU A 258 10.43 12.26 -53.06
C GLU A 258 11.32 11.36 -53.97
N ASP A 259 10.74 11.06 -55.14
CA ASP A 259 11.18 10.55 -56.46
C ASP A 259 12.54 9.86 -56.76
N ALA A 260 12.40 8.76 -57.53
CA ALA A 260 13.43 7.95 -58.21
C ALA A 260 13.75 8.44 -59.66
N PRO A 261 14.83 7.94 -60.31
CA PRO A 261 14.68 6.86 -61.34
C PRO A 261 15.96 5.97 -61.49
N ALA A 262 16.06 4.82 -62.19
CA ALA A 262 15.17 3.90 -62.92
C ALA A 262 15.93 2.58 -63.26
N GLY A 263 15.18 1.46 -63.36
CA GLY A 263 15.39 0.32 -64.28
C GLY A 263 16.36 -0.81 -63.83
N ILE A 264 16.18 -2.11 -64.11
CA ILE A 264 15.33 -2.86 -65.07
C ILE A 264 15.19 -4.35 -64.62
N ASN A 265 13.98 -4.89 -64.84
CA ASN A 265 13.47 -6.26 -65.10
C ASN A 265 13.49 -7.42 -64.08
N ALA A 266 12.29 -8.02 -64.06
CA ALA A 266 11.85 -9.24 -63.43
C ALA A 266 12.11 -10.50 -64.29
N ALA A 267 11.82 -11.65 -63.64
CA ALA A 267 11.66 -13.02 -64.14
C ALA A 267 12.93 -13.88 -64.17
N ASP A 268 13.16 -14.65 -63.10
CA ASP A 268 12.86 -16.09 -63.10
C ASP A 268 13.01 -16.66 -61.68
N GLU A 269 12.42 -17.84 -61.46
CA GLU A 269 12.58 -18.74 -60.30
C GLU A 269 11.52 -18.67 -59.18
N ALA A 270 10.26 -18.83 -59.61
CA ALA A 270 9.33 -19.70 -58.90
C ALA A 270 9.66 -21.18 -59.26
N ALA A 271 10.48 -21.85 -58.45
CA ALA A 271 10.67 -23.30 -58.54
C ALA A 271 11.34 -23.90 -57.28
N THR A 272 10.82 -23.68 -56.07
CA THR A 272 10.99 -24.65 -54.97
C THR A 272 9.91 -24.51 -53.89
N GLU A 273 8.65 -24.79 -54.26
CA GLU A 273 7.67 -25.28 -53.29
C GLU A 273 7.80 -26.81 -53.17
N ALA A 274 7.42 -27.33 -51.99
CA ALA A 274 7.33 -28.74 -51.61
C ALA A 274 8.59 -29.38 -50.98
N ALA A 275 8.93 -28.96 -49.75
CA ALA A 275 9.46 -29.88 -48.72
C ALA A 275 9.61 -29.18 -47.35
N THR A 276 8.53 -28.72 -46.71
CA THR A 276 8.49 -28.60 -45.23
C THR A 276 7.06 -28.49 -44.65
N GLU A 277 6.12 -29.26 -45.20
CA GLU A 277 4.93 -29.72 -44.47
C GLU A 277 5.10 -31.21 -44.20
N ALA A 278 5.88 -31.56 -43.17
CA ALA A 278 5.99 -32.93 -42.64
C ALA A 278 6.83 -32.97 -41.35
N ALA A 279 6.45 -32.24 -40.29
CA ALA A 279 7.01 -32.48 -38.94
C ALA A 279 6.26 -31.72 -37.83
N THR A 280 4.96 -31.94 -37.65
CA THR A 280 4.33 -31.82 -36.31
C THR A 280 3.01 -32.58 -36.21
N GLU A 281 2.97 -33.79 -36.76
CA GLU A 281 2.01 -34.84 -36.39
C GLU A 281 2.82 -36.07 -35.95
N ALA A 282 3.16 -36.14 -34.65
CA ALA A 282 3.61 -37.36 -33.98
C ALA A 282 3.84 -37.11 -32.47
N ALA A 283 2.78 -36.89 -31.70
CA ALA A 283 2.80 -37.11 -30.24
C ALA A 283 1.38 -37.18 -29.64
N THR A 284 0.51 -38.00 -30.21
CA THR A 284 -0.70 -38.49 -29.56
C THR A 284 -0.94 -39.92 -30.02
N GLU A 285 -0.49 -40.89 -29.24
CA GLU A 285 -1.12 -42.20 -29.01
C GLU A 285 -0.19 -43.08 -28.16
N ALA A 286 -0.48 -43.19 -26.86
CA ALA A 286 -0.26 -44.40 -26.08
C ALA A 286 -0.94 -44.31 -24.71
N ALA A 287 -1.67 -45.38 -24.39
CA ALA A 287 -2.15 -45.84 -23.07
C ALA A 287 -3.53 -45.36 -22.57
N THR A 288 -4.55 -46.09 -23.00
CA THR A 288 -5.77 -46.45 -22.28
C THR A 288 -5.66 -47.82 -21.59
N GLU A 289 -6.43 -48.02 -20.51
CA GLU A 289 -6.76 -49.22 -19.67
C GLU A 289 -6.30 -49.06 -18.20
N ALA A 290 -7.09 -49.20 -17.12
CA ALA A 290 -8.46 -49.65 -16.83
C ALA A 290 -8.85 -49.19 -15.37
N PRO A 291 -9.89 -49.73 -14.66
CA PRO A 291 -11.32 -49.49 -14.81
C PRO A 291 -12.02 -48.93 -13.52
N ALA A 292 -13.35 -48.82 -13.62
CA ALA A 292 -14.33 -48.27 -12.69
C ALA A 292 -14.55 -49.01 -11.35
N ALA A 293 -15.09 -48.28 -10.35
CA ALA A 293 -15.94 -48.83 -9.29
C ALA A 293 -16.97 -47.79 -8.81
N GLU A 294 -18.24 -48.20 -8.84
CA GLU A 294 -19.44 -47.57 -8.27
C GLU A 294 -19.29 -47.48 -6.73
N GLY A 295 -19.72 -46.42 -6.02
CA GLY A 295 -21.12 -46.03 -5.84
C GLY A 295 -21.71 -46.74 -4.62
N ARG A 296 -21.75 -46.08 -3.45
CA ARG A 296 -22.76 -46.34 -2.40
C ARG A 296 -22.88 -45.22 -1.38
N ASP A 297 -24.14 -45.00 -1.06
CA ASP A 297 -24.84 -43.96 -0.31
C ASP A 297 -24.74 -44.16 1.21
N ALA A 298 -24.65 -43.07 2.01
CA ALA A 298 -25.31 -42.95 3.32
C ALA A 298 -25.01 -41.61 4.06
N ARG A 299 -26.14 -41.00 4.46
CA ARG A 299 -26.45 -39.80 5.26
C ARG A 299 -25.59 -39.46 6.50
N PRO A 300 -25.67 -38.20 6.98
CA PRO A 300 -24.98 -37.74 8.18
C PRO A 300 -25.80 -38.00 9.46
N GLN A 301 -25.11 -38.29 10.57
CA GLN A 301 -25.68 -38.21 11.91
C GLN A 301 -24.87 -37.28 12.80
N THR A 302 -25.64 -36.42 13.45
CA THR A 302 -25.34 -35.51 14.56
C THR A 302 -24.89 -36.26 15.81
N GLY A 303 -23.98 -35.67 16.58
CA GLY A 303 -23.65 -36.12 17.93
C GLY A 303 -22.98 -34.99 18.73
N VAL A 304 -23.70 -34.49 19.73
CA VAL A 304 -23.29 -33.54 20.75
C VAL A 304 -22.79 -34.34 21.96
N ASP A 305 -21.69 -33.93 22.58
CA ASP A 305 -21.36 -33.99 24.03
C ASP A 305 -19.86 -33.67 24.19
N ALA A 306 -19.41 -32.61 24.86
CA ALA A 306 -19.48 -32.27 26.28
C ALA A 306 -18.44 -33.02 27.14
N ALA A 307 -17.73 -32.22 27.97
CA ALA A 307 -16.87 -32.60 29.11
C ALA A 307 -15.53 -33.28 28.75
N GLN A 308 -14.40 -33.10 29.46
CA GLN A 308 -14.08 -32.40 30.70
C GLN A 308 -12.54 -32.34 30.85
N ASP A 309 -12.11 -31.52 31.80
CA ASP A 309 -10.77 -31.36 32.39
C ASP A 309 -9.85 -32.59 32.40
N ALA A 310 -8.55 -32.36 32.17
CA ALA A 310 -7.49 -32.78 33.10
C ALA A 310 -6.11 -32.28 32.65
N VAL A 311 -5.50 -31.44 33.48
CA VAL A 311 -4.04 -31.26 33.59
C VAL A 311 -3.46 -32.53 34.23
N PRO A 312 -2.24 -32.95 33.87
CA PRO A 312 -1.20 -32.94 34.91
C PRO A 312 0.17 -32.44 34.42
N GLU A 313 0.89 -31.91 35.41
CA GLU A 313 2.28 -31.49 35.41
C GLU A 313 3.29 -32.66 35.35
N GLU A 314 4.55 -32.26 35.11
CA GLU A 314 5.82 -32.88 35.56
C GLU A 314 6.27 -34.23 34.98
N SER A 315 7.40 -34.26 34.25
CA SER A 315 8.73 -34.34 34.88
C SER A 315 9.83 -34.67 33.86
N ALA A 316 11.07 -34.44 34.30
CA ALA A 316 12.32 -34.37 33.55
C ALA A 316 12.95 -35.73 33.15
N ALA A 317 13.74 -35.69 32.07
CA ALA A 317 14.97 -36.46 31.83
C ALA A 317 15.72 -35.70 30.71
N GLN A 318 16.82 -34.98 30.92
CA GLN A 318 18.19 -35.46 31.15
C GLN A 318 18.56 -36.69 30.32
N ASP A 319 19.23 -36.46 29.19
CA ASP A 319 20.43 -37.22 28.82
C ASP A 319 21.34 -36.38 27.92
N ALA A 320 22.63 -36.52 28.17
CA ALA A 320 23.72 -35.74 27.61
C ALA A 320 24.56 -36.60 26.64
N VAL A 321 24.86 -36.02 25.45
CA VAL A 321 26.19 -35.97 24.76
C VAL A 321 26.73 -37.33 24.22
N PRO A 322 27.26 -37.41 22.96
CA PRO A 322 28.38 -36.59 22.53
C PRO A 322 28.40 -36.00 21.11
N ALA A 323 29.25 -34.98 21.04
CA ALA A 323 29.72 -34.25 19.87
C ALA A 323 30.62 -35.09 18.97
N GLU A 324 30.62 -34.79 17.67
CA GLU A 324 31.81 -34.59 16.83
C GLU A 324 31.39 -34.13 15.43
N GLY A 325 32.24 -33.32 14.79
CA GLY A 325 32.19 -33.10 13.34
C GLY A 325 31.97 -31.65 12.89
N ALA A 326 33.04 -30.86 12.94
CA ALA A 326 33.12 -29.55 12.32
C ALA A 326 32.98 -29.64 10.79
N ALA A 327 32.16 -28.76 10.20
CA ALA A 327 32.26 -28.35 8.81
C ALA A 327 32.03 -26.84 8.75
N GLN A 328 33.12 -26.11 8.49
CA GLN A 328 33.12 -24.72 8.08
C GLN A 328 32.51 -24.67 6.67
N ASP A 329 31.45 -23.88 6.48
CA ASP A 329 31.06 -23.44 5.14
C ASP A 329 31.03 -21.92 5.11
N ASP A 330 31.79 -21.43 4.15
CA ASP A 330 32.16 -20.06 3.88
C ASP A 330 30.98 -19.10 3.75
N VAL A 331 31.08 -17.98 4.45
CA VAL A 331 30.33 -16.76 4.15
C VAL A 331 31.11 -16.02 3.05
N PRO A 332 30.56 -15.78 1.86
CA PRO A 332 31.27 -14.98 0.86
C PRO A 332 31.40 -13.54 1.35
N GLN A 333 32.64 -13.12 1.57
CA GLN A 333 33.01 -11.71 1.64
C GLN A 333 32.82 -11.07 0.26
N GLU A 334 31.90 -10.12 0.14
CA GLU A 334 31.92 -9.18 -0.98
C GLU A 334 33.06 -8.17 -0.75
N GLY A 335 34.18 -8.40 -1.44
CA GLY A 335 35.23 -7.42 -1.65
C GLY A 335 34.81 -6.34 -2.67
N PRO A 336 35.54 -5.21 -2.74
CA PRO A 336 35.08 -4.00 -3.40
C PRO A 336 35.10 -4.17 -4.92
N GLY A 337 33.92 -4.08 -5.54
CA GLY A 337 33.76 -4.06 -6.99
C GLY A 337 34.30 -2.76 -7.58
N ALA A 338 35.18 -2.92 -8.58
CA ALA A 338 35.89 -1.88 -9.29
C ALA A 338 34.97 -0.89 -10.01
N GLU A 339 35.46 0.36 -10.06
CA GLU A 339 34.93 1.48 -10.83
C GLU A 339 35.01 1.21 -12.34
N GLU A 340 33.92 1.46 -13.07
CA GLU A 340 33.97 1.75 -14.50
C GLU A 340 33.81 3.27 -14.75
N PRO A 341 34.55 3.83 -15.73
CA PRO A 341 34.66 5.28 -15.89
C PRO A 341 33.64 5.88 -16.87
N GLY A 342 33.15 7.07 -16.52
CA GLY A 342 32.85 8.15 -17.47
C GLY A 342 31.40 8.30 -17.97
N GLY A 343 30.69 9.33 -17.48
CA GLY A 343 29.45 9.81 -18.11
C GLY A 343 28.64 10.85 -17.32
N ALA A 344 29.11 12.10 -17.29
CA ALA A 344 28.37 13.36 -17.04
C ALA A 344 27.60 13.57 -15.70
N GLY A 345 28.25 14.27 -14.76
CA GLY A 345 27.67 15.47 -14.12
C GLY A 345 26.55 15.31 -13.07
N GLY A 346 26.56 14.28 -12.23
CA GLY A 346 25.68 14.22 -11.05
C GLY A 346 26.34 14.79 -9.79
N VAL A 347 25.80 15.86 -9.22
CA VAL A 347 26.17 16.34 -7.87
C VAL A 347 26.04 15.17 -6.89
N PRO A 348 27.04 14.87 -6.03
CA PRO A 348 26.98 13.75 -5.10
C PRO A 348 25.74 13.88 -4.21
N LYS A 349 24.81 12.92 -4.30
CA LYS A 349 23.61 12.88 -3.45
C LYS A 349 24.06 12.71 -1.99
N GLY A 350 23.97 13.79 -1.22
CA GLY A 350 24.28 13.80 0.21
C GLY A 350 23.46 12.77 1.00
N ARG A 351 23.91 12.46 2.22
CA ARG A 351 23.19 11.53 3.12
C ARG A 351 21.74 12.00 3.34
N PRO A 352 20.74 11.10 3.37
CA PRO A 352 19.36 11.48 3.62
C PRO A 352 19.18 12.22 4.94
N LEU A 353 18.30 13.23 4.97
CA LEU A 353 18.02 14.03 6.16
C LEU A 353 17.60 13.18 7.38
N SER A 354 16.82 12.12 7.16
CA SER A 354 16.41 11.19 8.20
C SER A 354 17.60 10.46 8.85
N ALA A 355 18.64 10.14 8.07
CA ALA A 355 19.86 9.55 8.60
C ALA A 355 20.66 10.57 9.42
N ARG A 356 20.81 11.80 8.90
CA ARG A 356 21.49 12.91 9.60
C ARG A 356 20.80 13.23 10.94
N ARG A 357 19.47 13.26 10.98
CA ARG A 357 18.68 13.45 12.20
C ARG A 357 18.92 12.36 13.23
N ARG A 358 18.85 11.09 12.82
CA ARG A 358 19.12 9.97 13.70
C ARG A 358 20.56 10.02 14.25
N GLU A 359 21.53 10.38 13.42
CA GLU A 359 22.92 10.57 13.86
C GLU A 359 23.06 11.70 14.89
N ALA A 360 22.40 12.85 14.68
CA ALA A 360 22.40 13.96 15.62
C ALA A 360 21.77 13.57 16.97
N VAL A 361 20.62 12.91 16.96
CA VAL A 361 19.95 12.38 18.17
C VAL A 361 20.86 11.41 18.91
N LEU A 362 21.49 10.48 18.22
CA LEU A 362 22.41 9.51 18.83
C LEU A 362 23.63 10.21 19.44
N ALA A 363 24.27 11.13 18.72
CA ALA A 363 25.40 11.90 19.23
C ALA A 363 25.02 12.68 20.49
N ARG A 364 23.82 13.27 20.52
CA ARG A 364 23.35 14.03 21.68
C ARG A 364 23.04 13.13 22.87
N LEU A 365 22.36 12.00 22.68
CA LEU A 365 22.15 11.00 23.74
C LEU A 365 23.48 10.50 24.33
N GLU A 366 24.50 10.34 23.49
CA GLU A 366 25.83 9.91 23.88
C GLU A 366 26.59 10.97 24.71
N GLN A 367 26.46 12.26 24.35
CA GLN A 367 26.99 13.39 25.12
C GLN A 367 26.31 13.56 26.49
N LEU A 368 25.00 13.33 26.53
CA LEU A 368 24.20 13.37 27.78
C LEU A 368 24.49 12.17 28.69
N GLY A 369 25.20 11.15 28.21
CA GLY A 369 25.54 9.98 29.01
C GLY A 369 24.36 9.04 29.29
N ALA A 370 23.28 9.11 28.51
CA ALA A 370 22.09 8.28 28.72
C ALA A 370 22.42 6.78 28.56
N ALA A 371 22.01 5.96 29.53
CA ALA A 371 22.14 4.50 29.47
C ALA A 371 20.80 3.81 29.20
N SER A 372 19.69 4.46 29.54
CA SER A 372 18.34 4.02 29.26
C SER A 372 17.59 5.05 28.42
N VAL A 373 17.13 4.64 27.23
CA VAL A 373 16.47 5.52 26.26
C VAL A 373 15.13 4.93 25.83
N ILE A 374 14.09 5.76 25.78
CA ILE A 374 12.81 5.42 25.17
C ILE A 374 12.54 6.27 23.94
N ASP A 375 12.24 5.62 22.82
CA ASP A 375 11.82 6.22 21.56
C ASP A 375 10.28 6.28 21.52
N LEU A 376 9.73 7.48 21.63
CA LEU A 376 8.30 7.77 21.75
C LEU A 376 7.73 8.17 20.38
N GLY A 377 7.08 7.23 19.70
CA GLY A 377 6.78 7.34 18.26
C GLY A 377 7.84 6.67 17.41
N CYS A 378 8.24 5.45 17.79
CA CYS A 378 9.41 4.77 17.23
C CYS A 378 9.25 4.32 15.76
N GLY A 379 8.05 4.43 15.19
CA GLY A 379 7.75 4.09 13.81
C GLY A 379 8.15 2.65 13.49
N HIS A 380 8.93 2.48 12.43
CA HIS A 380 9.43 1.18 11.99
C HIS A 380 10.73 0.75 12.70
N GLY A 381 11.09 1.39 13.82
CA GLY A 381 12.18 0.98 14.71
C GLY A 381 13.57 1.42 14.26
N GLU A 382 13.68 2.43 13.40
CA GLU A 382 14.95 2.93 12.87
C GLU A 382 15.91 3.43 13.98
N LEU A 383 15.43 4.22 14.93
CA LEU A 383 16.25 4.69 16.06
C LEU A 383 16.46 3.58 17.08
N VAL A 384 15.42 2.81 17.42
CA VAL A 384 15.52 1.61 18.28
C VAL A 384 16.62 0.66 17.82
N GLY A 385 16.69 0.35 16.52
CA GLY A 385 17.75 -0.50 15.96
C GLY A 385 19.14 0.09 16.13
N ALA A 386 19.28 1.41 15.92
CA ALA A 386 20.55 2.11 16.08
C ALA A 386 21.00 2.21 17.55
N LEU A 387 20.06 2.31 18.49
CA LEU A 387 20.30 2.25 19.94
C LEU A 387 20.77 0.83 20.33
N LEU A 388 20.09 -0.22 19.87
CA LEU A 388 20.46 -1.61 20.19
C LEU A 388 21.84 -2.02 19.65
N ALA A 389 22.24 -1.44 18.52
CA ALA A 389 23.57 -1.64 17.93
C ALA A 389 24.71 -1.09 18.81
N ARG A 390 24.41 -0.16 19.73
CA ARG A 390 25.39 0.43 20.65
C ARG A 390 25.26 -0.21 22.04
N PRO A 391 26.28 -0.91 22.56
CA PRO A 391 26.19 -1.59 23.86
C PRO A 391 25.91 -0.68 25.05
N ARG A 392 26.29 0.61 24.98
CA ARG A 392 26.12 1.58 26.07
C ARG A 392 24.67 1.82 26.49
N PHE A 393 23.72 1.62 25.59
CA PHE A 393 22.30 1.76 25.89
C PHE A 393 21.78 0.47 26.51
N ALA A 394 21.96 0.32 27.83
CA ALA A 394 21.60 -0.86 28.61
C ALA A 394 20.08 -1.15 28.60
N LYS A 395 19.23 -0.14 28.42
CA LYS A 395 17.77 -0.31 28.34
C LYS A 395 17.21 0.54 27.19
N VAL A 396 16.50 -0.09 26.27
CA VAL A 396 15.90 0.56 25.09
C VAL A 396 14.40 0.30 25.08
N GLY A 397 13.62 1.37 25.12
CA GLY A 397 12.18 1.36 24.91
C GLY A 397 11.84 1.82 23.50
N GLY A 398 10.90 1.15 22.84
CA GLY A 398 10.23 1.68 21.66
C GLY A 398 8.73 1.66 21.90
N MET A 399 8.08 2.81 21.72
CA MET A 399 6.63 2.93 21.79
C MET A 399 6.10 3.56 20.51
N ASP A 400 4.99 3.05 20.00
CA ASP A 400 4.25 3.71 18.92
C ASP A 400 2.74 3.53 19.12
N VAL A 401 1.94 4.48 18.61
CA VAL A 401 0.48 4.37 18.59
C VAL A 401 0.01 3.34 17.55
N SER A 402 0.79 3.20 16.47
CA SER A 402 0.54 2.28 15.37
C SER A 402 1.10 0.90 15.69
N SER A 403 0.19 -0.04 16.01
CA SER A 403 0.55 -1.46 16.14
C SER A 403 1.20 -2.03 14.88
N MET A 404 0.81 -1.54 13.70
CA MET A 404 1.43 -1.93 12.42
C MET A 404 2.90 -1.50 12.35
N ALA A 405 3.21 -0.27 12.80
CA ALA A 405 4.58 0.23 12.80
C ALA A 405 5.47 -0.63 13.71
N LEU A 406 4.95 -1.01 14.89
CA LEU A 406 5.62 -1.93 15.82
C LEU A 406 5.80 -3.33 15.24
N THR A 407 4.83 -3.86 14.49
CA THR A 407 5.00 -5.16 13.80
C THR A 407 6.10 -5.09 12.73
N ILE A 408 6.21 -3.96 12.01
CA ILE A 408 7.27 -3.75 11.03
C ILE A 408 8.62 -3.59 11.75
N ALA A 409 8.68 -2.85 12.85
CA ALA A 409 9.85 -2.71 13.69
C ALA A 409 10.32 -4.07 14.21
N ALA A 410 9.43 -4.88 14.76
CA ALA A 410 9.74 -6.22 15.25
C ALA A 410 10.38 -7.11 14.17
N ARG A 411 9.83 -7.06 12.95
CA ARG A 411 10.37 -7.80 11.79
C ARG A 411 11.72 -7.27 11.33
N LYS A 412 11.88 -5.94 11.21
CA LYS A 412 13.15 -5.30 10.82
C LYS A 412 14.26 -5.56 11.83
N LEU A 413 13.93 -5.52 13.12
CA LEU A 413 14.84 -5.83 14.23
C LEU A 413 15.10 -7.33 14.36
N ARG A 414 14.35 -8.18 13.65
CA ARG A 414 14.42 -9.64 13.68
C ARG A 414 14.26 -10.18 15.10
N LEU A 415 13.23 -9.75 15.84
CA LEU A 415 13.06 -10.12 17.25
C LEU A 415 13.10 -11.63 17.50
N ASP A 416 12.52 -12.44 16.61
CA ASP A 416 12.48 -13.90 16.73
C ASP A 416 13.86 -14.57 16.62
N ARG A 417 14.85 -13.86 16.06
CA ARG A 417 16.24 -14.34 15.90
C ARG A 417 17.24 -13.43 16.61
N MET A 418 16.76 -12.53 17.46
CA MET A 418 17.60 -11.57 18.16
C MET A 418 18.32 -12.29 19.31
N PRO A 419 19.66 -12.15 19.46
CA PRO A 419 20.37 -12.74 20.59
C PRO A 419 19.80 -12.29 21.94
N ASP A 420 19.70 -13.19 22.91
CA ASP A 420 19.06 -12.93 24.20
C ASP A 420 19.63 -11.70 24.94
N SER A 421 20.95 -11.51 24.88
CA SER A 421 21.62 -10.34 25.48
C SER A 421 21.16 -9.01 24.87
N ARG A 422 20.82 -8.99 23.57
CA ARG A 422 20.26 -7.82 22.89
C ARG A 422 18.75 -7.72 23.14
N ARG A 423 18.04 -8.85 23.14
CA ARG A 423 16.59 -8.92 23.37
C ARG A 423 16.21 -8.45 24.78
N ALA A 424 17.00 -8.80 25.79
CA ALA A 424 16.80 -8.43 27.19
C ALA A 424 16.86 -6.91 27.43
N ARG A 425 17.57 -6.17 26.56
CA ARG A 425 17.66 -4.71 26.62
C ARG A 425 16.43 -4.02 26.01
N LEU A 426 15.64 -4.71 25.18
CA LEU A 426 14.56 -4.12 24.40
C LEU A 426 13.17 -4.35 25.01
N THR A 427 12.43 -3.27 25.21
CA THR A 427 10.98 -3.30 25.39
C THR A 427 10.32 -2.59 24.23
N LEU A 428 9.44 -3.27 23.50
CA LEU A 428 8.67 -2.70 22.39
C LEU A 428 7.19 -2.85 22.72
N PHE A 429 6.42 -1.76 22.72
CA PHE A 429 5.01 -1.80 23.13
C PHE A 429 4.16 -0.73 22.47
N GLN A 430 2.85 -1.01 22.36
CA GLN A 430 1.89 -0.03 21.90
C GLN A 430 1.48 0.91 23.03
N GLY A 431 1.43 2.21 22.73
CA GLY A 431 0.99 3.25 23.64
C GLY A 431 0.72 4.56 22.90
N ALA A 432 0.19 5.56 23.61
CA ALA A 432 -0.11 6.87 23.03
C ALA A 432 0.31 7.97 23.99
N LEU A 433 0.81 9.08 23.44
CA LEU A 433 1.30 10.22 24.23
C LEU A 433 0.18 11.08 24.82
N THR A 434 -1.09 10.70 24.64
CA THR A 434 -2.25 11.40 25.20
C THR A 434 -2.76 10.78 26.50
N TYR A 435 -2.19 9.65 26.94
CA TYR A 435 -2.57 8.96 28.17
C TYR A 435 -1.32 8.63 29.00
N THR A 436 -1.44 8.69 30.33
CA THR A 436 -0.34 8.31 31.23
C THR A 436 -0.13 6.81 31.20
N ASP A 437 1.12 6.39 31.02
CA ASP A 437 1.52 4.99 31.05
C ASP A 437 2.79 4.85 31.89
N LYS A 438 2.73 4.00 32.92
CA LYS A 438 3.84 3.76 33.86
C LYS A 438 5.09 3.21 33.17
N ARG A 439 4.93 2.57 32.01
CA ARG A 439 6.04 2.03 31.20
C ARG A 439 6.91 3.13 30.58
N LEU A 440 6.45 4.38 30.55
CA LEU A 440 7.22 5.53 30.05
C LEU A 440 8.23 6.06 31.06
N SER A 441 8.07 5.73 32.35
CA SER A 441 8.93 6.21 33.43
C SER A 441 10.19 5.35 33.59
N GLY A 442 11.21 5.91 34.24
CA GLY A 442 12.45 5.19 34.57
C GLY A 442 13.38 4.98 33.37
N TYR A 443 13.39 5.95 32.46
CA TYR A 443 14.38 6.11 31.39
C TYR A 443 15.16 7.40 31.64
N ASP A 444 16.47 7.39 31.34
CA ASP A 444 17.33 8.58 31.45
C ASP A 444 16.94 9.61 30.39
N ALA A 445 16.62 9.15 29.18
CA ALA A 445 16.20 10.00 28.08
C ALA A 445 14.94 9.49 27.37
N ALA A 446 14.06 10.41 26.99
CA ALA A 446 13.00 10.17 26.03
C ALA A 446 13.27 10.92 24.72
N VAL A 447 12.97 10.29 23.58
CA VAL A 447 13.14 10.90 22.26
C VAL A 447 11.78 10.99 21.57
N LEU A 448 11.44 12.17 21.09
CA LEU A 448 10.30 12.45 20.22
C LEU A 448 10.83 12.91 18.87
N MET A 449 11.25 11.96 18.03
CA MET A 449 11.88 12.24 16.75
C MET A 449 10.83 12.28 15.63
N GLU A 450 10.42 13.49 15.22
CA GLU A 450 9.34 13.72 14.24
C GLU A 450 7.99 13.17 14.72
N VAL A 451 7.51 13.67 15.85
CA VAL A 451 6.33 13.13 16.54
C VAL A 451 5.32 14.22 16.85
N ILE A 452 5.77 15.38 17.33
CA ILE A 452 4.88 16.43 17.83
C ILE A 452 4.00 16.99 16.70
N GLU A 453 4.53 17.09 15.49
CA GLU A 453 3.86 17.57 14.28
C GLU A 453 2.71 16.66 13.82
N HIS A 454 2.67 15.41 14.28
CA HIS A 454 1.58 14.48 14.02
C HIS A 454 0.49 14.51 15.09
N VAL A 455 0.67 15.29 16.16
CA VAL A 455 -0.30 15.45 17.24
C VAL A 455 -1.23 16.62 16.93
N ASP A 456 -2.53 16.41 17.07
CA ASP A 456 -3.50 17.51 16.91
C ASP A 456 -3.19 18.61 17.95
N PRO A 457 -3.14 19.91 17.59
CA PRO A 457 -2.74 20.98 18.51
C PRO A 457 -3.46 20.97 19.87
N PRO A 458 -4.78 20.68 19.98
CA PRO A 458 -5.47 20.59 21.27
C PRO A 458 -4.96 19.46 22.18
N ARG A 459 -4.25 18.47 21.64
CA ARG A 459 -3.71 17.31 22.36
C ARG A 459 -2.25 17.48 22.79
N LEU A 460 -1.56 18.54 22.35
CA LEU A 460 -0.17 18.81 22.75
C LEU A 460 -0.03 18.97 24.27
N ALA A 461 -0.98 19.66 24.93
CA ALA A 461 -0.98 19.80 26.39
C ALA A 461 -1.08 18.45 27.12
N ALA A 462 -1.72 17.44 26.52
CA ALA A 462 -1.75 16.09 27.07
C ALA A 462 -0.37 15.41 26.92
N LEU A 463 0.27 15.54 25.75
CA LEU A 463 1.64 15.06 25.52
C LEU A 463 2.63 15.70 26.50
N GLU A 464 2.56 17.01 26.69
CA GLU A 464 3.39 17.76 27.63
C GLU A 464 3.29 17.16 29.04
N ARG A 465 2.06 16.95 29.52
CA ARG A 465 1.82 16.33 30.83
C ARG A 465 2.32 14.90 30.91
N VAL A 466 2.09 14.08 29.88
CA VAL A 466 2.47 12.66 29.88
C VAL A 466 3.99 12.51 29.88
N VAL A 467 4.70 13.26 29.04
CA VAL A 467 6.15 13.14 28.89
C VAL A 467 6.91 13.89 29.98
N PHE A 468 6.64 15.20 30.14
CA PHE A 468 7.45 16.08 30.98
C PHE A 468 7.02 16.06 32.45
N ALA A 469 5.75 15.81 32.76
CA ALA A 469 5.27 15.74 34.14
C ALA A 469 5.24 14.31 34.72
N HIS A 470 4.73 13.33 33.96
CA HIS A 470 4.51 11.97 34.46
C HIS A 470 5.67 11.01 34.18
N ALA A 471 6.12 10.90 32.93
CA ALA A 471 7.27 10.06 32.58
C ALA A 471 8.57 10.63 33.17
N ARG A 472 8.72 11.96 33.08
CA ARG A 472 9.76 12.79 33.69
C ARG A 472 11.18 12.19 33.57
N PRO A 473 11.65 11.88 32.35
CA PRO A 473 13.03 11.45 32.13
C PRO A 473 14.01 12.58 32.49
N ALA A 474 15.28 12.27 32.74
CA ALA A 474 16.29 13.31 32.99
C ALA A 474 16.53 14.20 31.76
N HIS A 475 16.39 13.63 30.56
CA HIS A 475 16.53 14.32 29.29
C HIS A 475 15.35 14.04 28.36
N VAL A 476 14.95 15.04 27.58
CA VAL A 476 14.01 14.88 26.47
C VAL A 476 14.66 15.47 25.23
N LEU A 477 14.65 14.74 24.12
CA LEU A 477 15.08 15.25 22.82
C LEU A 477 13.85 15.30 21.92
N VAL A 478 13.57 16.47 21.36
CA VAL A 478 12.47 16.65 20.42
C VAL A 478 13.04 17.08 19.08
N THR A 479 12.63 16.43 18.00
CA THR A 479 12.88 16.93 16.65
C THR A 479 11.57 17.19 15.92
N THR A 480 11.55 18.26 15.13
CA THR A 480 10.39 18.63 14.30
C THR A 480 10.85 19.29 13.00
N PRO A 481 10.07 19.20 11.92
CA PRO A 481 10.14 20.09 10.78
C PRO A 481 10.25 21.57 11.15
N ASN A 482 11.13 22.29 10.46
CA ASN A 482 11.13 23.74 10.28
C ASN A 482 10.33 24.16 9.02
N ILE A 483 9.15 24.76 9.19
CA ILE A 483 8.34 25.20 8.04
C ILE A 483 9.03 26.29 7.20
N GLU A 484 9.90 27.11 7.81
CA GLU A 484 10.64 28.16 7.09
C GLU A 484 11.50 27.57 5.97
N HIS A 485 12.04 26.37 6.17
CA HIS A 485 12.89 25.69 5.19
C HIS A 485 12.10 25.12 4.00
N ASN A 486 10.76 25.06 4.07
CA ASN A 486 9.95 24.40 3.05
C ASN A 486 10.08 25.04 1.67
N VAL A 487 10.39 26.35 1.63
CA VAL A 487 10.65 27.10 0.39
C VAL A 487 11.85 26.57 -0.40
N ARG A 488 12.73 25.78 0.22
CA ARG A 488 13.89 25.16 -0.44
C ARG A 488 13.55 23.82 -1.11
N TYR A 489 12.36 23.26 -0.87
CA TYR A 489 11.92 22.05 -1.56
C TYR A 489 11.14 22.42 -2.83
N GLU A 490 11.76 22.15 -3.97
CA GLU A 490 11.12 22.31 -5.28
C GLU A 490 9.82 21.48 -5.33
N PHE A 491 8.72 22.10 -5.77
CA PHE A 491 7.37 21.52 -5.87
C PHE A 491 6.64 21.24 -4.55
N LEU A 492 7.20 21.60 -3.39
CA LEU A 492 6.47 21.50 -2.14
C LEU A 492 5.48 22.68 -1.99
N THR A 493 4.22 22.37 -1.71
CA THR A 493 3.20 23.35 -1.32
C THR A 493 2.60 22.95 0.02
N GLY A 494 2.62 23.85 1.00
CA GLY A 494 2.14 23.58 2.36
C GLY A 494 3.13 22.79 3.22
N LEU A 495 2.62 21.80 3.96
CA LEU A 495 3.42 20.97 4.87
C LEU A 495 4.19 19.89 4.10
N ARG A 496 5.40 19.52 4.55
CA ARG A 496 6.26 18.48 3.97
C ARG A 496 5.64 17.11 3.90
N HIS A 497 4.78 16.78 4.86
CA HIS A 497 4.11 15.50 4.89
C HIS A 497 2.60 15.69 5.05
N PRO A 498 1.76 14.96 4.30
CA PRO A 498 0.30 15.08 4.38
C PRO A 498 -0.27 14.68 5.75
N ASP A 499 0.47 13.87 6.53
CA ASP A 499 0.07 13.46 7.88
C ASP A 499 0.52 14.45 8.97
N HIS A 500 1.17 15.56 8.62
CA HIS A 500 1.45 16.63 9.57
C HIS A 500 0.18 17.40 9.89
N ARG A 501 -0.04 17.69 11.17
CA ARG A 501 -1.09 18.58 11.67
C ARG A 501 -0.65 20.03 11.67
N PHE A 502 0.65 20.26 11.82
CA PHE A 502 1.29 21.57 11.76
C PHE A 502 2.77 21.39 11.42
N GLU A 503 3.44 22.46 11.00
CA GLU A 503 4.89 22.57 11.04
C GLU A 503 5.23 23.94 11.62
N TRP A 504 6.10 23.98 12.63
CA TRP A 504 6.44 25.22 13.31
C TRP A 504 7.63 25.91 12.64
N THR A 505 7.60 27.24 12.70
CA THR A 505 8.80 28.08 12.54
C THR A 505 9.77 27.86 13.69
N ARG A 506 11.01 28.35 13.55
CA ARG A 506 12.01 28.36 14.64
C ARG A 506 11.52 29.11 15.87
N ALA A 507 10.83 30.23 15.66
CA ALA A 507 10.28 31.02 16.76
C ALA A 507 9.17 30.27 17.53
N GLU A 508 8.26 29.60 16.82
CA GLU A 508 7.17 28.83 17.44
C GLU A 508 7.70 27.62 18.21
N PHE A 509 8.63 26.85 17.63
CA PHE A 509 9.24 25.71 18.33
C PHE A 509 10.03 26.17 19.56
N ALA A 510 10.81 27.25 19.44
CA ALA A 510 11.57 27.79 20.56
C ALA A 510 10.66 28.30 21.69
N ALA A 511 9.56 28.98 21.35
CA ALA A 511 8.57 29.44 22.33
C ALA A 511 7.88 28.26 23.04
N TRP A 512 7.47 27.25 22.29
CA TRP A 512 6.86 26.03 22.86
C TRP A 512 7.84 25.31 23.79
N ALA A 513 9.05 25.02 23.32
CA ALA A 513 10.04 24.25 24.08
C ALA A 513 10.48 25.00 25.35
N THR A 514 10.67 26.32 25.27
CA THR A 514 11.02 27.16 26.44
C THR A 514 9.92 27.19 27.48
N ARG A 515 8.65 27.31 27.07
CA ARG A 515 7.50 27.27 27.98
C ARG A 515 7.42 25.92 28.69
N VAL A 516 7.41 24.82 27.92
CA VAL A 516 7.29 23.45 28.47
C VAL A 516 8.46 23.16 29.41
N ALA A 517 9.68 23.55 29.03
CA ALA A 517 10.84 23.39 29.88
C ALA A 517 10.69 24.16 31.20
N GLY A 518 10.29 25.43 31.15
CA GLY A 518 10.06 26.26 32.34
C GLY A 518 8.96 25.71 33.26
N GLU A 519 7.84 25.25 32.70
CA GLU A 519 6.70 24.70 33.46
C GLU A 519 7.04 23.37 34.16
N HIS A 520 7.96 22.58 33.59
CA HIS A 520 8.31 21.25 34.09
C HIS A 520 9.71 21.15 34.72
N GLY A 521 10.43 22.28 34.85
CA GLY A 521 11.74 22.34 35.51
C GLY A 521 12.90 21.80 34.68
N TYR A 522 12.78 21.82 33.35
CA TYR A 522 13.87 21.51 32.43
C TYR A 522 14.59 22.79 31.98
N GLN A 523 15.81 22.62 31.47
CA GLN A 523 16.49 23.61 30.64
C GLN A 523 16.43 23.14 29.19
N VAL A 524 16.30 24.08 28.25
CA VAL A 524 16.24 23.80 26.80
C VAL A 524 17.46 24.38 26.10
N GLY A 525 17.99 23.65 25.11
CA GLY A 525 19.02 24.13 24.20
C GLY A 525 18.71 23.65 22.79
N PHE A 526 18.98 24.49 21.79
CA PHE A 526 18.59 24.22 20.40
C PHE A 526 19.81 23.86 19.56
N GLU A 527 19.65 22.85 18.69
CA GLU A 527 20.70 22.37 17.79
C GLU A 527 20.12 22.21 16.37
N PRO A 528 20.86 22.65 15.32
CA PRO A 528 20.41 22.49 13.95
C PRO A 528 20.61 21.05 13.47
N VAL A 529 19.66 20.55 12.66
CA VAL A 529 19.77 19.23 12.02
C VAL A 529 19.55 19.36 10.52
N GLY A 530 20.61 19.08 9.74
CA GLY A 530 20.63 19.25 8.29
C GLY A 530 21.59 20.37 7.88
N ASP A 531 21.45 20.84 6.65
CA ASP A 531 22.22 22.00 6.18
C ASP A 531 21.57 23.27 6.74
N ASP A 532 22.35 24.03 7.50
CA ASP A 532 21.88 25.25 8.14
C ASP A 532 21.88 26.38 7.11
N ASP A 533 20.69 26.66 6.54
CA ASP A 533 20.50 27.73 5.58
C ASP A 533 20.53 29.08 6.30
N PRO A 534 21.32 30.06 5.83
CA PRO A 534 21.47 31.34 6.52
C PRO A 534 20.17 32.16 6.59
N GLU A 535 19.22 31.95 5.67
CA GLU A 535 17.96 32.68 5.65
C GLU A 535 16.88 31.93 6.44
N VAL A 536 16.69 30.64 6.12
CA VAL A 536 15.54 29.86 6.60
C VAL A 536 15.89 28.85 7.68
N GLY A 537 17.18 28.73 8.06
CA GLY A 537 17.67 27.79 9.06
C GLY A 537 17.69 26.33 8.58
N PRO A 538 17.90 25.37 9.49
CA PRO A 538 18.02 23.97 9.13
C PRO A 538 16.65 23.37 8.75
N PRO A 539 16.61 22.31 7.92
CA PRO A 539 15.37 21.64 7.57
C PRO A 539 14.73 20.91 8.78
N THR A 540 15.50 20.54 9.80
CA THR A 540 14.98 19.95 11.05
C THR A 540 15.48 20.75 12.24
N GLN A 541 14.58 20.97 13.18
CA GLN A 541 14.84 21.62 14.46
C GLN A 541 15.04 20.54 15.53
N MET A 542 15.99 20.72 16.43
CA MET A 542 16.17 19.86 17.61
C MET A 542 16.26 20.72 18.87
N GLY A 543 15.60 20.28 19.95
CA GLY A 543 15.52 20.99 21.23
C GLY A 543 15.40 20.07 22.44
#